data_AF-A0A4Q3JKV6-F1
#
_entry.id   AF-A0A4Q3JKV6-F1
#
_cell.length_a   1.000
_cell.length_b   1.000
_cell.length_c   1.000
_cell.angle_alpha   90.00
_cell.angle_beta   90.00
_cell.angle_gamma   90.00
#
_symmetry.space_group_name_H-M   'P 1'
#
loop_
_entity.id
_entity.type
_entity.pdbx_description
1 polymer ?
#
loop_
_entity_poly.entity_id
_entity_poly.type
_entity_poly.pdbx_seq_one_letter_code
_entity_poly.pdbx_strand_id
1 'polypeptide(L)'
;VEGQHQPPGQVGLRCCYAAARQRQPDLAGRLVLALDLDGDGRVKSVSPRGEKSDINDETMTACVVATGRELAFPASRRGRPTRVTLPLLFRPREAR
;
A
#
# COMPACT_ATOMS: atom_id res chain seq x y z
N VAL A 1 7.92 2.19 -26.30
CA VAL A 1 7.43 3.12 -25.25
C VAL A 1 7.06 2.30 -24.03
N GLU A 2 8.01 2.08 -23.12
CA GLU A 2 7.71 1.43 -21.85
C GLU A 2 6.96 2.43 -20.98
N GLY A 3 5.65 2.49 -21.19
CA GLY A 3 4.76 3.29 -20.38
C GLY A 3 4.87 2.77 -18.96
N GLN A 4 5.43 3.60 -18.08
CA GLN A 4 5.33 3.45 -16.64
C GLN A 4 3.84 3.49 -16.29
N HIS A 5 3.16 2.35 -16.43
CA HIS A 5 1.81 2.14 -15.96
C HIS A 5 1.90 2.09 -14.44
N GLN A 6 1.98 3.27 -13.84
CA GLN A 6 1.80 3.45 -12.42
C GLN A 6 0.44 2.84 -12.08
N PRO A 7 0.37 1.74 -11.30
CA PRO A 7 -0.91 1.14 -10.97
C PRO A 7 -1.76 2.20 -10.25
N PRO A 8 -3.06 2.33 -10.59
CA PRO A 8 -3.91 3.44 -10.17
C PRO A 8 -3.99 3.65 -8.65
N GLY A 9 -3.62 2.66 -7.83
CA GLY A 9 -3.63 2.79 -6.37
C GLY A 9 -2.42 3.51 -5.75
N GLN A 10 -1.35 3.82 -6.49
CA GLN A 10 -0.21 4.55 -5.88
C GLN A 10 -0.57 5.99 -5.46
N VAL A 11 -1.50 6.64 -6.15
CA VAL A 11 -1.96 7.99 -5.78
C VAL A 11 -2.75 7.94 -4.47
N GLY A 12 -3.63 6.95 -4.29
CA GLY A 12 -4.43 6.79 -3.06
C GLY A 12 -3.57 6.59 -1.80
N LEU A 13 -2.50 5.79 -1.90
CA LEU A 13 -1.58 5.56 -0.78
C LEU A 13 -0.91 6.86 -0.32
N ARG A 14 -0.55 7.74 -1.27
CA ARG A 14 0.02 9.06 -0.95
C ARG A 14 -1.00 9.98 -0.30
N CYS A 15 -2.26 9.92 -0.71
CA CYS A 15 -3.35 10.69 -0.08
C CYS A 15 -3.56 10.26 1.38
N CYS A 16 -3.57 8.95 1.67
CA CYS A 16 -3.67 8.44 3.04
C CYS A 16 -2.56 9.01 3.95
N TYR A 17 -1.33 9.02 3.44
CA TYR A 17 -0.19 9.57 4.17
C TYR A 17 -0.27 11.09 4.34
N ALA A 18 -0.64 11.82 3.27
CA ALA A 18 -0.80 13.27 3.34
C ALA A 18 -1.85 13.69 4.38
N ALA A 19 -2.98 12.98 4.45
CA ALA A 19 -4.01 13.21 5.46
C ALA A 19 -3.50 12.91 6.88
N ALA A 20 -2.74 11.83 7.06
CA ALA A 20 -2.13 11.50 8.34
C ALA A 20 -1.13 12.57 8.80
N ARG A 21 -0.35 13.12 7.87
CA ARG A 21 0.62 14.20 8.15
C ARG A 21 0.00 15.51 8.63
N GLN A 22 -1.27 15.77 8.32
CA GLN A 22 -1.97 16.94 8.89
C GLN A 22 -2.13 16.83 10.42
N ARG A 23 -2.18 15.59 10.94
CA ARG A 23 -2.27 15.30 12.38
C ARG A 23 -0.91 14.99 13.00
N GLN A 24 -0.01 14.37 12.23
CA GLN A 24 1.33 13.96 12.64
C GLN A 24 2.38 14.44 11.62
N PRO A 25 2.86 15.70 11.73
CA PRO A 25 3.74 16.30 10.72
C PRO A 25 5.03 15.51 10.47
N ASP A 26 5.58 14.88 11.51
CA ASP A 26 6.83 14.12 11.46
C ASP A 26 6.62 12.61 11.19
N LEU A 27 5.38 12.20 10.91
CA LEU A 27 5.05 10.80 10.66
C LEU A 27 5.92 10.26 9.53
N ALA A 28 6.72 9.26 9.86
CA ALA A 28 7.62 8.62 8.92
C ALA A 28 7.81 7.19 9.37
N GLY A 29 7.86 6.26 8.42
CA GLY A 29 8.03 4.86 8.78
C GLY A 29 7.65 3.93 7.65
N ARG A 30 7.71 2.65 7.98
CA ARG A 30 7.27 1.58 7.10
C ARG A 30 5.91 1.08 7.53
N LEU A 31 5.04 0.81 6.56
CA LEU A 31 3.81 0.07 6.77
C LEU A 31 3.84 -1.16 5.86
N VAL A 32 3.77 -2.35 6.44
CA VAL A 32 3.86 -3.61 5.70
C VAL A 32 2.46 -4.19 5.53
N LEU A 33 2.08 -4.43 4.28
CA LEU A 33 0.82 -5.09 3.94
C LEU A 33 1.07 -6.51 3.46
N ALA A 34 0.19 -7.42 3.85
CA ALA A 34 0.04 -8.71 3.20
C ALA A 34 -1.21 -8.68 2.32
N LEU A 35 -1.03 -9.03 1.05
CA LEU A 35 -2.07 -9.04 0.02
C LEU A 35 -2.26 -10.49 -0.43
N ASP A 36 -3.49 -10.97 -0.45
CA ASP A 36 -3.84 -12.22 -1.09
C ASP A 36 -4.48 -11.90 -2.45
N LEU A 37 -3.83 -12.34 -3.53
CA LEU A 37 -4.27 -12.13 -4.90
C LEU A 37 -4.91 -13.40 -5.45
N ASP A 38 -5.91 -13.28 -6.31
CA ASP A 38 -6.38 -14.40 -7.14
C ASP A 38 -5.49 -14.64 -8.38
N GLY A 39 -5.85 -15.65 -9.18
CA GLY A 39 -5.13 -16.02 -10.38
C GLY A 39 -5.00 -14.91 -11.42
N ASP A 40 -6.00 -14.01 -11.45
CA ASP A 40 -6.10 -12.86 -12.37
C ASP A 40 -5.36 -11.63 -11.85
N GLY A 41 -4.78 -11.68 -10.64
CA GLY A 41 -4.04 -10.57 -10.05
C GLY A 41 -4.91 -9.54 -9.33
N ARG A 42 -6.17 -9.88 -9.01
CA ARG A 42 -7.04 -9.04 -8.18
C ARG A 42 -6.81 -9.32 -6.71
N VAL A 43 -6.78 -8.26 -5.90
CA VAL A 43 -6.64 -8.35 -4.46
C VAL A 43 -7.95 -8.87 -3.84
N LYS A 44 -7.89 -10.01 -3.15
CA LYS A 44 -9.00 -10.59 -2.38
C LYS A 44 -8.99 -10.15 -0.93
N SER A 45 -7.80 -10.03 -0.34
CA SER A 45 -7.64 -9.63 1.05
C SER A 45 -6.40 -8.76 1.22
N VAL A 46 -6.49 -7.84 2.18
CA VAL A 46 -5.42 -6.96 2.61
C VAL A 46 -5.37 -7.01 4.13
N SER A 47 -4.20 -7.26 4.68
CA SER A 47 -3.99 -7.28 6.12
C SER A 47 -2.71 -6.52 6.48
N PRO A 48 -2.76 -5.56 7.41
CA PRO A 48 -1.56 -4.90 7.91
C PRO A 48 -0.74 -5.90 8.75
N ARG A 49 0.58 -5.81 8.67
CA ARG A 49 1.51 -6.56 9.49
C ARG A 49 2.07 -5.64 10.56
N GLY A 50 1.32 -5.48 11.66
CA GLY A 50 1.64 -4.56 12.75
C GLY A 50 3.05 -4.76 13.31
N GLU A 51 3.45 -6.01 13.59
CA GLU A 51 4.79 -6.35 14.11
C GLU A 51 5.94 -5.98 13.17
N LYS A 52 5.65 -5.77 11.88
CA LYS A 52 6.65 -5.41 10.85
C LYS A 52 6.51 -3.95 10.38
N SER A 53 5.62 -3.19 11.00
CA SER A 53 5.30 -1.81 10.64
C SER A 53 5.76 -0.86 11.73
N ASP A 54 6.39 0.24 11.32
CA ASP A 54 6.87 1.31 12.20
C ASP A 54 5.78 2.39 12.42
N ILE A 55 4.76 2.41 11.56
CA ILE A 55 3.65 3.38 11.61
C ILE A 55 2.57 2.92 12.59
N ASN A 56 2.35 3.71 13.65
CA ASN A 56 1.32 3.52 14.66
C ASN A 56 0.18 4.55 14.50
N ASP A 57 -0.41 4.64 13.30
CA ASP A 57 -1.60 5.47 13.05
C ASP A 57 -2.70 4.58 12.44
N GLU A 58 -3.73 4.28 13.24
CA GLU A 58 -4.81 3.37 12.85
C GLU A 58 -5.64 3.93 11.70
N THR A 59 -5.90 5.24 11.69
CA THR A 59 -6.67 5.91 10.63
C THR A 59 -5.94 5.83 9.29
N MET A 60 -4.64 6.08 9.27
CA MET A 60 -3.78 5.93 8.09
C MET A 60 -3.74 4.47 7.65
N THR A 61 -3.57 3.54 8.60
CA THR A 61 -3.53 2.11 8.30
C THR A 61 -4.82 1.64 7.66
N ALA A 62 -5.99 2.05 8.18
CA ALA A 62 -7.29 1.74 7.61
C ALA A 62 -7.45 2.32 6.19
N CYS A 63 -7.04 3.57 5.96
CA CYS A 63 -7.03 4.19 4.63
C CYS A 63 -6.17 3.40 3.64
N VAL A 64 -4.93 3.06 4.05
CA VAL A 64 -3.99 2.29 3.22
C VAL A 64 -4.53 0.88 2.92
N VAL A 65 -5.17 0.23 3.89
CA VAL A 65 -5.79 -1.09 3.68
C VAL A 65 -6.95 -1.00 2.67
N ALA A 66 -7.78 0.04 2.76
CA ALA A 66 -8.87 0.27 1.81
C ALA A 66 -8.34 0.50 0.39
N THR A 67 -7.38 1.42 0.22
CA THR A 67 -6.71 1.65 -1.08
C THR A 67 -5.98 0.40 -1.59
N GLY A 68 -5.39 -0.39 -0.68
CA GLY A 68 -4.68 -1.61 -1.03
C GLY A 68 -5.57 -2.66 -1.72
N ARG A 69 -6.88 -2.65 -1.44
CA ARG A 69 -7.86 -3.55 -2.09
C ARG A 69 -8.14 -3.18 -3.55
N GLU A 70 -7.92 -1.92 -3.90
CA GLU A 70 -8.12 -1.38 -5.25
C GLU A 70 -6.89 -1.53 -6.13
N LEU A 71 -5.77 -2.02 -5.57
CA LEU A 71 -4.57 -2.31 -6.33
C LEU A 71 -4.82 -3.47 -7.30
N ALA A 72 -4.40 -3.27 -8.54
CA ALA A 72 -4.37 -4.32 -9.55
C ALA A 72 -2.92 -4.79 -9.72
N PHE A 73 -2.75 -6.12 -9.75
CA PHE A 73 -1.47 -6.75 -10.03
C PHE A 73 -1.55 -7.51 -11.35
N PRO A 74 -0.41 -7.75 -12.03
CA PRO A 74 -0.38 -8.65 -13.16
C PRO A 74 -0.91 -10.04 -12.78
N ALA A 75 -1.66 -10.66 -13.69
CA ALA A 75 -2.10 -12.03 -13.52
C ALA A 75 -0.90 -12.95 -13.28
N SER A 76 -1.09 -13.92 -12.39
CA SER A 76 -0.04 -14.88 -12.08
C SER A 76 0.26 -15.75 -13.32
N ARG A 77 1.53 -16.09 -13.55
CA ARG A 77 1.95 -16.87 -14.74
C ARG A 77 1.22 -18.20 -14.93
N ARG A 78 0.59 -18.74 -13.89
CA ARG A 78 -0.13 -20.02 -13.91
C ARG A 78 -1.58 -19.91 -13.41
N GLY A 79 -2.15 -18.71 -13.34
CA GLY A 79 -3.52 -18.49 -12.86
C GLY A 79 -3.76 -18.93 -11.41
N ARG A 80 -2.73 -18.94 -10.57
CA ARG A 80 -2.83 -19.38 -9.17
C ARG A 80 -2.92 -18.20 -8.20
N PRO A 81 -3.68 -18.37 -7.09
CA PRO A 81 -3.63 -17.43 -5.99
C PRO A 81 -2.19 -17.20 -5.51
N THR A 82 -1.85 -15.94 -5.23
CA THR A 82 -0.51 -15.53 -4.84
C THR A 82 -0.57 -14.61 -3.64
N ARG A 83 0.27 -14.86 -2.64
CA ARG A 83 0.43 -13.97 -1.48
C ARG A 83 1.60 -13.03 -1.71
N VAL A 84 1.34 -11.73 -1.63
CA VAL A 84 2.35 -10.67 -1.81
C VAL A 84 2.54 -9.95 -0.47
N THR A 85 3.80 -9.72 -0.10
CA THR A 85 4.14 -8.82 1.02
C THR A 85 4.67 -7.52 0.45
N LEU A 86 3.98 -6.42 0.72
CA LEU A 86 4.28 -5.11 0.18
C LEU A 86 4.75 -4.17 1.31
N PRO A 87 6.06 -3.89 1.41
CA PRO A 87 6.58 -2.87 2.31
C PRO A 87 6.40 -1.47 1.69
N LEU A 88 5.58 -0.63 2.31
CA LEU A 88 5.40 0.77 1.93
C LEU A 88 6.26 1.67 2.82
N LEU A 89 7.16 2.44 2.21
CA LEU A 89 7.99 3.40 2.92
C LEU A 89 7.39 4.80 2.78
N PHE A 90 6.98 5.38 3.90
CA PHE A 90 6.45 6.74 3.96
C PHE A 90 7.46 7.65 4.63
N ARG A 91 7.87 8.69 3.90
CA ARG A 91 8.79 9.73 4.38
C ARG A 91 8.26 11.09 3.94
N PRO A 92 8.46 12.14 4.76
CA PRO A 92 8.24 13.50 4.32
C PRO A 92 9.07 13.74 3.05
N ARG A 93 8.48 14.37 2.03
CA ARG A 93 9.34 15.00 1.03
C ARG A 93 10.01 16.16 1.75
N GLU A 94 11.34 16.12 1.84
CA GLU A 94 12.12 17.28 2.24
C GLU A 94 11.66 18.45 1.35
N ALA A 95 11.09 19.47 1.98
CA ALA A 95 10.87 20.73 1.30
C ALA A 95 12.27 21.29 1.01
N ARG A 96 12.66 21.28 -0.26
CA ARG A 96 13.86 21.96 -0.73
C ARG A 96 13.62 23.45 -0.75
#